data_AF-A0A1A7Z0G0-F1
#
_entry.id   AF-A0A1A7Z0G0-F1
#
_cell.length_a   1.000
_cell.length_b   1.000
_cell.length_c   1.000
_cell.angle_alpha   90.00
_cell.angle_beta   90.00
_cell.angle_gamma   90.00
#
_symmetry.space_group_name_H-M   'P 1'
#
loop_
_entity.id
_entity.type
_entity.pdbx_description
1 polymer ?
#
loop_
_entity_poly.entity_id
_entity_poly.type
_entity_poly.pdbx_seq_one_letter_code
_entity_poly.pdbx_strand_id
1 'polypeptide(L)'
;QKDPESVEDDNDYIELMVKDEKQEKEKKEPKENISPTSETTDNTGPSDSSSTKEQRLPSLSEHCRLYFGALQKAIGAFVDSLHNGQPPEKFISQSKLVIMVGQRLVDTLCKEAHRRESSQSVLCKSNHLCALLKQLAVATKKAALHFPDKQALLEVQEFAKDLAQRAQNFRISLDL
;
A
#
# COMPACT_ATOMS: atom_id res chain seq x y z
N GLN A 1 -22.10 -55.73 14.32
CA GLN A 1 -21.32 -56.32 15.43
C GLN A 1 -19.98 -56.74 14.84
N LYS A 2 -18.80 -56.27 15.22
CA LYS A 2 -18.28 -55.31 16.20
C LYS A 2 -16.79 -55.18 15.79
N ASP A 3 -16.21 -53.97 15.70
CA ASP A 3 -14.75 -53.78 15.55
C ASP A 3 -14.00 -54.38 16.76
N PRO A 4 -12.67 -54.63 16.68
CA PRO A 4 -11.72 -53.60 17.13
C PRO A 4 -10.29 -53.62 16.52
N GLU A 5 -9.62 -52.45 16.66
CA GLU A 5 -8.17 -52.22 16.95
C GLU A 5 -7.10 -52.72 15.95
N SER A 6 -5.96 -52.07 15.70
CA SER A 6 -5.28 -50.86 16.20
C SER A 6 -4.02 -50.71 15.34
N VAL A 7 -3.69 -49.53 14.82
CA VAL A 7 -2.30 -49.05 14.81
C VAL A 7 -2.37 -47.52 14.87
N GLU A 8 -2.07 -47.01 16.05
CA GLU A 8 -1.75 -45.62 16.34
C GLU A 8 -0.33 -45.36 15.78
N ASP A 9 -0.16 -44.31 14.99
CA ASP A 9 1.16 -43.78 14.65
C ASP A 9 1.23 -42.34 15.19
N ASP A 10 2.08 -42.21 16.20
CA ASP A 10 2.36 -41.02 16.99
C ASP A 10 2.98 -39.92 16.13
N ASN A 11 2.19 -38.92 15.75
CA ASN A 11 2.73 -37.62 15.34
C ASN A 11 2.67 -36.66 16.53
N ASP A 12 3.73 -36.72 17.33
CA ASP A 12 4.10 -35.71 18.32
C ASP A 12 4.50 -34.40 17.62
N TYR A 13 3.60 -33.42 17.60
CA TYR A 13 3.94 -32.03 17.29
C TYR A 13 3.28 -31.08 18.29
N ILE A 14 4.00 -30.91 19.41
CA ILE A 14 4.02 -29.80 20.37
C ILE A 14 2.90 -28.74 20.23
N GLU A 15 1.95 -28.80 21.16
CA GLU A 15 0.99 -27.76 21.44
C GLU A 15 1.63 -26.66 22.30
N LEU A 16 1.86 -25.47 21.72
CA LEU A 16 2.39 -24.32 22.46
C LEU A 16 1.28 -23.71 23.34
N MET A 17 1.22 -24.16 24.60
CA MET A 17 0.56 -23.42 25.68
C MET A 17 1.24 -22.06 25.86
N VAL A 18 0.52 -20.98 25.53
CA VAL A 18 0.83 -19.63 26.03
C VAL A 18 -0.07 -19.38 27.24
N LYS A 19 0.43 -19.72 28.43
CA LYS A 19 -0.06 -19.24 29.73
C LYS A 19 1.08 -18.44 30.35
N ASP A 20 0.97 -17.12 30.33
CA ASP A 20 0.45 -16.29 31.42
C ASP A 20 1.62 -15.70 32.20
N GLU A 21 1.94 -14.42 31.96
CA GLU A 21 2.40 -13.56 33.05
C GLU A 21 1.70 -12.21 33.01
N LYS A 22 0.80 -12.12 33.98
CA LYS A 22 -0.01 -11.03 34.48
C LYS A 22 0.89 -9.94 35.07
N GLN A 23 0.75 -8.70 34.63
CA GLN A 23 1.07 -7.53 35.47
C GLN A 23 -0.14 -6.59 35.50
N GLU A 24 -0.97 -6.81 36.51
CA GLU A 24 -1.98 -5.88 36.98
C GLU A 24 -1.55 -5.43 38.38
N LYS A 25 -1.14 -4.16 38.50
CA LYS A 25 -1.00 -3.35 39.72
C LYS A 25 -0.99 -1.89 39.27
N GLU A 26 -1.64 -0.92 39.90
CA GLU A 26 -2.62 -0.85 40.97
C GLU A 26 -3.03 0.64 40.99
N LYS A 27 -4.31 0.89 41.20
CA LYS A 27 -4.93 2.22 41.28
C LYS A 27 -4.49 2.94 42.57
N LYS A 28 -3.99 4.18 42.49
CA LYS A 28 -4.07 5.17 43.59
C LYS A 28 -4.22 6.60 43.06
N GLU A 29 -5.41 7.17 43.28
CA GLU A 29 -5.54 8.61 43.53
C GLU A 29 -4.80 8.96 44.85
N PRO A 30 -4.43 10.24 45.04
CA PRO A 30 -5.19 11.00 46.03
C PRO A 30 -5.57 12.42 45.61
N LYS A 31 -6.67 12.83 46.25
CA LYS A 31 -7.37 14.11 46.30
C LYS A 31 -6.50 15.31 46.71
N GLU A 32 -6.83 16.45 46.10
CA GLU A 32 -7.10 17.78 46.68
C GLU A 32 -6.14 18.36 47.73
N ASN A 33 -5.51 19.51 47.42
CA ASN A 33 -5.42 20.60 48.40
C ASN A 33 -5.26 21.99 47.73
N ILE A 34 -6.38 22.73 47.66
CA ILE A 34 -6.60 24.15 47.96
C ILE A 34 -5.44 25.18 47.75
N SER A 35 -5.74 26.14 46.86
CA SER A 35 -5.27 27.55 46.65
C SER A 35 -4.92 28.35 47.96
N PRO A 36 -4.28 29.56 47.99
CA PRO A 36 -4.50 30.65 47.02
C PRO A 36 -3.46 31.81 46.80
N THR A 37 -3.80 32.63 45.79
CA THR A 37 -3.61 34.10 45.61
C THR A 37 -2.23 34.75 45.37
N SER A 38 -2.06 35.35 44.19
CA SER A 38 -1.85 36.81 43.92
C SER A 38 -1.48 36.98 42.42
N GLU A 39 -2.28 37.66 41.58
CA GLU A 39 -2.26 39.13 41.32
C GLU A 39 -0.83 39.58 40.92
N THR A 40 -0.48 40.22 39.79
CA THR A 40 -1.16 41.19 38.91
C THR A 40 -0.25 41.44 37.69
N THR A 41 -0.80 42.13 36.67
CA THR A 41 -0.19 43.09 35.73
C THR A 41 -0.01 42.69 34.26
N ASP A 42 -0.73 43.49 33.46
CA ASP A 42 -0.67 43.71 32.02
C ASP A 42 0.75 44.01 31.50
N ASN A 43 1.00 43.71 30.21
CA ASN A 43 1.29 44.73 29.19
C ASN A 43 1.70 44.12 27.83
N THR A 44 0.93 44.51 26.80
CA THR A 44 1.37 45.05 25.49
C THR A 44 2.34 44.26 24.60
N GLY A 45 1.81 43.80 23.45
CA GLY A 45 2.57 43.63 22.20
C GLY A 45 1.79 42.87 21.11
N PRO A 46 1.54 43.45 19.91
CA PRO A 46 0.98 42.71 18.79
C PRO A 46 2.11 41.93 18.10
N SER A 47 2.11 40.60 18.22
CA SER A 47 3.05 39.78 17.46
C SER A 47 2.36 39.18 16.25
N ASP A 48 2.49 39.95 15.18
CA ASP A 48 2.39 39.50 13.80
C ASP A 48 3.53 38.50 13.54
N SER A 49 3.21 37.26 13.14
CA SER A 49 4.02 36.44 12.22
C SER A 49 3.47 35.02 12.13
N SER A 50 2.65 34.87 11.09
CA SER A 50 2.67 33.71 10.19
C SER A 50 3.85 32.75 10.38
N SER A 51 3.57 31.58 10.95
CA SER A 51 4.27 30.37 10.54
C SER A 51 3.34 29.18 10.71
N THR A 52 2.29 29.15 9.88
CA THR A 52 1.89 27.87 9.28
C THR A 52 3.15 27.32 8.61
N LYS A 53 3.89 26.50 9.36
CA LYS A 53 4.86 25.57 8.79
C LYS A 53 4.03 24.60 7.98
N GLU A 54 3.67 25.03 6.78
CA GLU A 54 3.23 24.16 5.71
C GLU A 54 4.37 23.16 5.59
N GLN A 55 4.21 21.99 6.23
CA GLN A 55 5.16 20.90 6.17
C GLN A 55 5.13 20.41 4.73
N ARG A 56 5.83 21.15 3.88
CA ARG A 56 6.02 20.81 2.47
C ARG A 56 6.64 19.42 2.49
N LEU A 57 5.86 18.44 2.03
CA LEU A 57 6.34 17.08 1.95
C LEU A 57 7.64 17.12 1.13
N PRO A 58 8.73 16.49 1.61
CA PRO A 58 9.96 16.46 0.84
C PRO A 58 9.65 15.87 -0.54
N SER A 59 10.19 16.49 -1.59
CA SER A 59 10.00 16.04 -2.96
C SER A 59 10.31 14.55 -3.10
N LEU A 60 9.58 13.86 -3.97
CA LEU A 60 9.76 12.44 -4.29
C LEU A 60 11.24 12.10 -4.59
N SER A 61 11.74 10.89 -4.26
CA SER A 61 13.07 10.50 -4.77
C SER A 61 13.09 10.41 -6.29
N GLU A 62 14.28 10.55 -6.85
CA GLU A 62 14.51 10.34 -8.28
C GLU A 62 14.09 8.94 -8.73
N HIS A 63 14.37 7.91 -7.93
CA HIS A 63 13.96 6.53 -8.23
C HIS A 63 12.44 6.39 -8.34
N CYS A 64 11.68 6.96 -7.40
CA CYS A 64 10.22 6.93 -7.47
C CYS A 64 9.71 7.65 -8.74
N ARG A 65 10.22 8.84 -9.07
CA ARG A 65 9.86 9.56 -10.31
C ARG A 65 10.12 8.72 -11.56
N LEU A 66 11.29 8.09 -11.63
CA LEU A 66 11.69 7.21 -12.74
C LEU A 66 10.72 6.04 -12.87
N TYR A 67 10.40 5.35 -11.77
CA TYR A 67 9.48 4.20 -11.80
C TYR A 67 8.05 4.59 -12.13
N PHE A 68 7.54 5.75 -11.68
CA PHE A 68 6.25 6.26 -12.14
C PHE A 68 6.22 6.46 -13.65
N GLY A 69 7.25 7.11 -14.22
CA GLY A 69 7.36 7.31 -15.67
C GLY A 69 7.47 5.98 -16.44
N ALA A 70 8.28 5.06 -15.94
CA ALA A 70 8.45 3.73 -16.54
C ALA A 70 7.15 2.92 -16.49
N LEU A 71 6.40 2.99 -15.39
CA LEU A 71 5.13 2.30 -15.23
C LEU A 71 4.11 2.78 -16.27
N GLN A 72 4.01 4.09 -16.47
CA GLN A 72 3.11 4.68 -17.46
C GLN A 72 3.45 4.24 -18.89
N LYS A 73 4.74 4.23 -19.24
CA LYS A 73 5.21 3.72 -20.53
C LYS A 73 4.88 2.23 -20.72
N ALA A 74 5.11 1.42 -19.70
CA ALA A 74 4.79 -0.01 -19.75
C ALA A 74 3.29 -0.26 -19.90
N ILE A 75 2.45 0.49 -19.20
CA ILE A 75 0.99 0.39 -19.32
C ILE A 75 0.53 0.79 -20.72
N GLY A 76 1.07 1.86 -21.29
CA GLY A 76 0.77 2.26 -22.67
C GLY A 76 1.08 1.13 -23.67
N ALA A 77 2.30 0.58 -23.62
CA ALA A 77 2.70 -0.53 -24.50
C ALA A 77 1.82 -1.79 -24.30
N PHE A 78 1.40 -2.06 -23.07
CA PHE A 78 0.48 -3.16 -22.78
C PHE A 78 -0.90 -2.92 -23.39
N VAL A 79 -1.50 -1.75 -23.17
CA VAL A 79 -2.82 -1.38 -23.71
C VAL A 79 -2.81 -1.36 -25.24
N ASP A 80 -1.73 -0.85 -25.85
CA ASP A 80 -1.55 -0.86 -27.31
C ASP A 80 -1.51 -2.30 -27.85
N SER A 81 -0.83 -3.22 -27.14
CA SER A 81 -0.79 -4.64 -27.55
C SER A 81 -2.17 -5.30 -27.51
N LEU A 82 -3.02 -4.94 -26.54
CA LEU A 82 -4.40 -5.41 -26.46
C LEU A 82 -5.27 -4.82 -27.58
N HIS A 83 -5.17 -3.50 -27.81
CA HIS A 83 -5.93 -2.79 -28.87
C HIS A 83 -5.60 -3.33 -30.27
N ASN A 84 -4.33 -3.62 -30.51
CA ASN A 84 -3.86 -4.15 -31.80
C ASN A 84 -4.15 -5.64 -31.99
N GLY A 85 -4.93 -6.27 -31.09
CA GLY A 85 -5.31 -7.68 -31.18
C GLY A 85 -4.11 -8.63 -31.16
N GLN A 86 -3.02 -8.25 -30.50
CA GLN A 86 -1.82 -9.08 -30.44
C GLN A 86 -2.11 -10.40 -29.71
N PRO A 87 -1.43 -11.49 -30.08
CA PRO A 87 -1.65 -12.79 -29.45
C PRO A 87 -1.18 -12.79 -27.97
N PRO A 88 -1.65 -13.76 -27.16
CA PRO A 88 -1.34 -13.84 -25.73
C PRO A 88 0.13 -13.67 -25.36
N GLU A 89 1.06 -14.26 -26.11
CA GLU A 89 2.50 -14.19 -25.83
C GLU A 89 3.01 -12.74 -25.79
N LYS A 90 2.47 -11.88 -26.67
CA LYS A 90 2.87 -10.47 -26.78
C LYS A 90 2.34 -9.65 -25.62
N PHE A 91 1.03 -9.68 -25.36
CA PHE A 91 0.46 -8.87 -24.28
C PHE A 91 0.85 -9.40 -22.90
N ILE A 92 1.07 -10.71 -22.72
CA ILE A 92 1.61 -11.28 -21.48
C ILE A 92 3.01 -10.73 -21.20
N SER A 93 3.86 -10.62 -22.24
CA SER A 93 5.21 -10.06 -22.09
C SER A 93 5.17 -8.61 -21.61
N GLN A 94 4.25 -7.80 -22.16
CA GLN A 94 4.04 -6.42 -21.71
C GLN A 94 3.43 -6.34 -20.30
N SER A 95 2.47 -7.20 -19.96
CA SER A 95 1.89 -7.29 -18.61
C SER A 95 2.94 -7.61 -17.55
N LYS A 96 3.87 -8.53 -17.84
CA LYS A 96 5.02 -8.83 -16.95
C LYS A 96 5.87 -7.59 -16.69
N LEU A 97 6.14 -6.78 -17.72
CA LEU A 97 6.87 -5.54 -17.57
C LEU A 97 6.11 -4.54 -16.68
N VAL A 98 4.80 -4.39 -16.86
CA VAL A 98 3.95 -3.56 -16.00
C VAL A 98 4.02 -4.01 -14.54
N ILE A 99 3.85 -5.31 -14.29
CA ILE A 99 3.90 -5.89 -12.94
C ILE A 99 5.28 -5.68 -12.30
N MET A 100 6.36 -5.94 -13.04
CA MET A 100 7.73 -5.76 -12.55
C MET A 100 8.00 -4.31 -12.17
N VAL A 101 7.73 -3.36 -13.07
CA VAL A 101 7.99 -1.93 -12.81
C VAL A 101 7.08 -1.42 -11.69
N GLY A 102 5.81 -1.83 -11.69
CA GLY A 102 4.86 -1.49 -10.63
C GLY A 102 5.31 -1.97 -9.26
N GLN A 103 5.82 -3.20 -9.16
CA GLN A 103 6.35 -3.71 -7.90
C GLN A 103 7.59 -2.93 -7.44
N ARG A 104 8.50 -2.60 -8.36
CA ARG A 104 9.68 -1.77 -8.03
C ARG A 104 9.28 -0.38 -7.51
N LEU A 105 8.24 0.21 -8.09
CA LEU A 105 7.66 1.46 -7.60
C LEU A 105 7.13 1.30 -6.16
N VAL A 106 6.29 0.28 -5.92
CA VAL A 106 5.74 -0.02 -4.59
C VAL A 106 6.83 -0.22 -3.54
N ASP A 107 7.86 -1.03 -3.85
CA ASP A 107 8.98 -1.28 -2.94
C ASP A 107 9.71 0.02 -2.57
N THR A 108 9.89 0.91 -3.56
CA THR A 108 10.59 2.19 -3.35
C THR A 108 9.74 3.13 -2.50
N LEU A 109 8.43 3.26 -2.78
CA LEU A 109 7.49 4.07 -2.00
C LEU A 109 7.38 3.58 -0.56
N CYS A 110 7.32 2.27 -0.35
CA CYS A 110 7.32 1.69 1.00
C CYS A 110 8.60 2.07 1.75
N LYS A 111 9.79 1.91 1.15
CA LYS A 111 11.05 2.31 1.77
C LYS A 111 11.08 3.81 2.13
N GLU A 112 10.54 4.66 1.26
CA GLU A 112 10.43 6.09 1.54
C GLU A 112 9.47 6.39 2.69
N ALA A 113 8.33 5.72 2.76
CA ALA A 113 7.36 5.89 3.85
C ALA A 113 7.96 5.56 5.22
N HIS A 114 8.80 4.52 5.30
CA HIS A 114 9.50 4.14 6.54
C HIS A 114 10.57 5.16 6.94
N ARG A 115 11.25 5.80 5.97
CA ARG A 115 12.23 6.87 6.24
C ARG A 115 11.61 8.16 6.78
N ARG A 116 10.32 8.40 6.49
CA ARG A 116 9.60 9.63 6.87
C ARG A 116 8.75 9.46 8.13
N GLU A 117 9.06 8.48 8.99
CA GLU A 117 8.34 8.19 10.23
C GLU A 117 6.81 8.21 10.05
N SER A 118 6.31 7.22 9.29
CA SER A 118 4.88 6.87 9.17
C SER A 118 4.00 7.82 8.35
N SER A 119 4.33 8.03 7.07
CA SER A 119 3.32 8.52 6.13
C SER A 119 2.33 7.38 5.79
N GLN A 120 1.37 7.14 6.69
CA GLN A 120 0.31 6.13 6.54
C GLN A 120 -0.43 6.27 5.20
N SER A 121 -0.55 7.51 4.70
CA SER A 121 -1.10 7.81 3.37
C SER A 121 -0.29 7.15 2.23
N VAL A 122 1.04 7.24 2.27
CA VAL A 122 1.92 6.62 1.26
C VAL A 122 1.82 5.10 1.31
N LEU A 123 1.79 4.51 2.51
CA LEU A 123 1.63 3.06 2.67
C LEU A 123 0.26 2.59 2.14
N CYS A 124 -0.82 3.28 2.50
CA CYS A 124 -2.17 2.97 2.03
C CYS A 124 -2.26 3.00 0.50
N LYS A 125 -1.74 4.07 -0.13
CA LYS A 125 -1.71 4.20 -1.59
C LYS A 125 -0.81 3.16 -2.25
N SER A 126 0.32 2.80 -1.63
CA SER A 126 1.22 1.75 -2.13
C SER A 126 0.55 0.36 -2.09
N ASN A 127 -0.19 0.06 -1.01
CA ASN A 127 -1.00 -1.16 -0.92
C ASN A 127 -2.09 -1.21 -1.99
N HIS A 128 -2.74 -0.06 -2.26
CA HIS A 128 -3.73 0.03 -3.31
C HIS A 128 -3.13 -0.24 -4.71
N LEU A 129 -1.95 0.32 -5.01
CA LEU A 129 -1.22 0.00 -6.24
C LEU A 129 -0.89 -1.50 -6.33
N CYS A 130 -0.41 -2.10 -5.24
CA CYS A 130 -0.12 -3.53 -5.17
C CYS A 130 -1.36 -4.38 -5.46
N ALA A 131 -2.53 -4.01 -4.93
CA ALA A 131 -3.79 -4.70 -5.21
C ALA A 131 -4.14 -4.66 -6.71
N LEU A 132 -4.00 -3.50 -7.36
CA LEU A 132 -4.24 -3.39 -8.80
C LEU A 132 -3.27 -4.21 -9.64
N LEU A 133 -1.99 -4.26 -9.28
CA LEU A 133 -1.01 -5.09 -9.98
C LEU A 133 -1.40 -6.57 -9.93
N LYS A 134 -1.91 -7.03 -8.78
CA LYS A 134 -2.44 -8.39 -8.63
C LYS A 134 -3.68 -8.62 -9.50
N GLN A 135 -4.64 -7.70 -9.49
CA GLN A 135 -5.84 -7.80 -10.33
C GLN A 135 -5.48 -7.81 -11.83
N LEU A 136 -4.55 -6.95 -12.25
CA LEU A 136 -4.03 -6.92 -13.62
C LEU A 136 -3.42 -8.27 -14.01
N ALA A 137 -2.64 -8.91 -13.14
CA ALA A 137 -2.06 -10.22 -13.39
C ALA A 137 -3.13 -11.31 -13.56
N VAL A 138 -4.14 -11.32 -12.69
CA VAL A 138 -5.27 -12.26 -12.76
C VAL A 138 -6.08 -12.06 -14.04
N ALA A 139 -6.43 -10.82 -14.36
CA ALA A 139 -7.16 -10.47 -15.58
C ALA A 139 -6.35 -10.79 -16.84
N THR A 140 -5.02 -10.57 -16.82
CA THR A 140 -4.13 -10.97 -17.92
C THR A 140 -4.17 -12.49 -18.13
N LYS A 141 -4.10 -13.28 -17.05
CA LYS A 141 -4.21 -14.74 -17.14
C LYS A 141 -5.56 -15.15 -17.72
N LYS A 142 -6.65 -14.54 -17.28
CA LYS A 142 -8.00 -14.79 -17.82
C LYS A 142 -8.07 -14.47 -19.32
N ALA A 143 -7.61 -13.30 -19.73
CA ALA A 143 -7.59 -12.87 -21.13
C ALA A 143 -6.75 -13.82 -22.01
N ALA A 144 -5.63 -14.33 -21.50
CA ALA A 144 -4.80 -15.30 -22.21
C ALA A 144 -5.49 -16.66 -22.40
N LEU A 145 -6.16 -17.17 -21.35
CA LEU A 145 -6.84 -18.47 -21.39
C LEU A 145 -8.08 -18.47 -22.30
N HIS A 146 -8.75 -17.33 -22.41
CA HIS A 146 -9.99 -17.18 -23.16
C HIS A 146 -9.82 -16.44 -24.50
N PHE A 147 -8.58 -16.19 -24.93
CA PHE A 147 -8.33 -15.45 -26.17
C PHE A 147 -8.99 -16.14 -27.38
N PRO A 148 -9.71 -15.42 -28.27
CA PRO A 148 -9.83 -13.96 -28.37
C PRO A 148 -11.14 -13.37 -27.79
N ASP A 149 -11.58 -13.81 -26.60
CA ASP A 149 -12.75 -13.22 -25.93
C ASP A 149 -12.57 -11.71 -25.66
N LYS A 150 -13.43 -10.92 -26.29
CA LYS A 150 -13.43 -9.45 -26.17
C LYS A 150 -13.75 -8.99 -24.76
N GLN A 151 -14.61 -9.70 -24.03
CA GLN A 151 -14.99 -9.27 -22.68
C GLN A 151 -13.81 -9.39 -21.73
N ALA A 152 -13.04 -10.49 -21.81
CA ALA A 152 -11.83 -10.67 -21.02
C ALA A 152 -10.72 -9.65 -21.39
N LEU A 153 -10.59 -9.28 -22.67
CA LEU A 153 -9.66 -8.25 -23.13
C LEU A 153 -10.04 -6.84 -22.64
N LEU A 154 -11.34 -6.51 -22.62
CA LEU A 154 -11.84 -5.25 -22.07
C LEU A 154 -11.62 -5.17 -20.55
N GLU A 155 -11.88 -6.25 -19.82
CA GLU A 155 -11.67 -6.31 -18.37
C GLU A 155 -10.22 -6.01 -17.98
N VAL A 156 -9.25 -6.63 -18.66
CA VAL A 156 -7.83 -6.35 -18.38
C VAL A 156 -7.42 -4.92 -18.78
N GLN A 157 -8.05 -4.35 -19.80
CA GLN A 157 -7.83 -2.96 -20.19
C GLN A 157 -8.35 -1.96 -19.14
N GLU A 158 -9.51 -2.22 -18.54
CA GLU A 158 -10.03 -1.38 -17.45
C GLU A 158 -9.11 -1.43 -16.22
N PHE A 159 -8.59 -2.61 -15.85
CA PHE A 159 -7.59 -2.69 -14.79
C PHE A 159 -6.29 -1.93 -15.11
N ALA A 160 -5.85 -1.94 -16.36
CA ALA A 160 -4.67 -1.18 -16.79
C ALA A 160 -4.90 0.33 -16.68
N LYS A 161 -6.09 0.79 -17.06
CA LYS A 161 -6.52 2.19 -16.96
C LYS A 161 -6.62 2.65 -15.50
N ASP A 162 -7.24 1.84 -14.64
CA ASP A 162 -7.32 2.11 -13.20
C ASP A 162 -5.95 2.21 -12.56
N LEU A 163 -5.03 1.30 -12.92
CA LEU A 163 -3.64 1.33 -12.47
C LEU A 163 -2.94 2.61 -12.92
N ALA A 164 -3.09 3.01 -14.19
CA ALA A 164 -2.50 4.23 -14.71
C ALA A 164 -3.01 5.47 -13.98
N GLN A 165 -4.33 5.60 -13.84
CA GLN A 165 -4.96 6.75 -13.18
C GLN A 165 -4.54 6.86 -11.72
N ARG A 166 -4.56 5.74 -10.98
CA ARG A 166 -4.18 5.75 -9.56
C ARG A 166 -2.70 6.01 -9.37
N ALA A 167 -1.82 5.51 -10.24
CA ALA A 167 -0.41 5.84 -10.21
C ALA A 167 -0.16 7.33 -10.49
N GLN A 168 -0.86 7.94 -11.45
CA GLN A 168 -0.73 9.38 -11.72
C GLN A 168 -1.23 10.24 -10.56
N ASN A 169 -2.41 9.92 -10.03
CA ASN A 169 -2.96 10.64 -8.88
C ASN A 169 -2.05 10.54 -7.66
N PHE A 170 -1.45 9.37 -7.43
CA PHE A 170 -0.48 9.20 -6.36
C PHE A 170 0.75 10.07 -6.60
N ARG A 171 1.35 10.03 -7.79
CA ARG A 171 2.49 10.89 -8.14
C ARG A 171 2.19 12.37 -7.89
N ILE A 172 1.06 12.88 -8.40
CA ILE A 172 0.67 14.28 -8.21
C ILE A 172 0.54 14.62 -6.72
N SER A 173 -0.06 13.73 -5.93
CA SER A 173 -0.20 13.94 -4.47
C SER A 173 1.12 13.90 -3.68
N LEU A 174 2.22 13.47 -4.31
CA LEU A 174 3.57 13.48 -3.72
C LEU A 174 4.42 14.67 -4.18
N ASP A 175 4.05 15.30 -5.30
CA ASP A 175 4.72 16.46 -5.88
C ASP A 175 4.11 17.80 -5.42
N LEU A 176 2.97 17.76 -4.70
CA LEU A 176 2.30 18.89 -4.02
C LEU A 176 2.70 18.95 -2.54
#